data_AF-A0A8T4H019-F1
#
_entry.id   AF-A0A8T4H019-F1
#
_cell.length_a   1.000
_cell.length_b   1.000
_cell.length_c   1.000
_cell.angle_alpha   90.00
_cell.angle_beta   90.00
_cell.angle_gamma   90.00
#
_symmetry.space_group_name_H-M   'P 1'
#
loop_
_entity.id
_entity.type
_entity.pdbx_description
1 polymer ?
#
loop_
_entity_poly.entity_id
_entity_poly.type
_entity_poly.pdbx_seq_one_letter_code
_entity_poly.pdbx_strand_id
1 'polypeptide(L)' 'MEIVGKSLRTRVLRALAVFLALLGYGYLTNDINWVTTLLVPPLFFLFSVGSDYAVRRWAE' A
#
# COMPACT_ATOMS: atom_id res chain seq x y z
N MET A 1 -15.37 -8.65 0.34
CA MET A 1 -14.29 -9.33 1.08
C MET A 1 -13.68 -8.36 2.08
N GLU A 2 -13.66 -8.76 3.34
CA GLU A 2 -13.04 -8.01 4.42
C GLU A 2 -11.79 -8.73 4.89
N ILE A 3 -10.73 -7.97 5.17
CA ILE A 3 -9.49 -8.47 5.75
C ILE A 3 -9.25 -7.66 7.01
N VAL A 4 -9.17 -8.34 8.16
CA VAL A 4 -8.86 -7.73 9.46
C VAL A 4 -9.77 -6.52 9.77
N GLY A 5 -11.09 -6.68 9.59
CA GLY A 5 -12.08 -5.63 9.91
C GLY A 5 -12.10 -4.40 8.99
N LYS A 6 -11.37 -4.42 7.87
CA LYS A 6 -11.43 -3.38 6.83
C LYS A 6 -11.69 -4.00 5.47
N SER A 7 -12.41 -3.26 4.62
CA SER A 7 -12.70 -3.68 3.24
C SER A 7 -11.41 -3.87 2.43
N LEU A 8 -11.26 -5.03 1.79
CA LEU A 8 -10.17 -5.32 0.85
C LEU A 8 -10.08 -4.26 -0.25
N ARG A 9 -11.25 -3.79 -0.74
CA ARG A 9 -11.34 -2.74 -1.76
C ARG A 9 -10.62 -1.47 -1.31
N THR A 10 -10.85 -1.03 -0.08
CA THR A 10 -10.21 0.18 0.47
C THR A 10 -8.69 0.01 0.60
N ARG A 11 -8.23 -1.19 0.98
CA ARG A 11 -6.79 -1.49 1.08
C ARG A 11 -6.12 -1.44 -0.30
N VAL A 12 -6.74 -2.06 -1.30
CA VAL A 12 -6.25 -2.05 -2.69
C VAL A 12 -6.23 -0.64 -3.26
N LEU A 13 -7.29 0.16 -3.03
CA LEU A 13 -7.33 1.56 -3.48
C LEU A 13 -6.21 2.41 -2.86
N ARG A 14 -5.87 2.17 -1.58
CA ARG A 14 -4.74 2.86 -0.93
C ARG A 14 -3.40 2.45 -1.54
N ALA A 15 -3.18 1.16 -1.77
CA ALA A 15 -1.97 0.68 -2.42
C ALA A 15 -1.83 1.23 -3.85
N LEU A 16 -2.94 1.28 -4.59
CA LEU A 16 -3.00 1.89 -5.92
C LEU A 16 -2.70 3.40 -5.86
N ALA A 17 -3.19 4.11 -4.85
CA ALA A 17 -2.86 5.52 -4.66
C ALA A 17 -1.35 5.72 -4.42
N VAL A 18 -0.69 4.85 -3.64
CA VAL A 18 0.77 4.88 -3.45
C VAL A 18 1.50 4.64 -4.78
N PHE A 19 1.06 3.66 -5.58
CA PHE A 19 1.61 3.42 -6.92
C PHE A 19 1.51 4.67 -7.80
N LEU A 20 0.33 5.28 -7.87
CA LEU A 20 0.09 6.48 -8.68
C LEU A 20 0.91 7.67 -8.19
N ALA A 21 1.10 7.82 -6.87
CA ALA A 21 1.92 8.88 -6.31
C ALA A 21 3.41 8.73 -6.70
N LEU A 22 3.96 7.51 -6.60
CA LEU A 22 5.34 7.22 -6.99
C LEU A 22 5.54 7.40 -8.50
N LEU A 23 4.60 6.89 -9.29
CA LEU A 23 4.63 7.03 -10.74
C LEU A 23 4.52 8.50 -11.15
N GLY A 24 3.60 9.25 -10.55
CA GLY A 24 3.42 10.68 -10.79
C GLY A 24 4.66 11.49 -10.42
N TYR A 25 5.28 11.20 -9.28
CA TYR A 25 6.53 11.83 -8.86
C TYR A 25 7.67 11.55 -9.85
N GLY A 26 7.91 10.28 -10.18
CA GLY A 26 8.95 9.90 -11.13
C GLY A 26 8.73 10.47 -12.53
N TYR A 27 7.46 10.60 -12.95
CA TYR A 27 7.11 11.26 -14.21
C TYR A 27 7.44 12.76 -14.17
N LEU A 28 7.08 13.46 -13.10
CA LEU A 28 7.38 14.89 -12.92
C LEU A 28 8.87 15.17 -12.88
N THR A 29 9.67 14.26 -12.31
CA THR A 29 11.14 14.38 -12.24
C THR A 29 11.87 13.81 -13.45
N ASN A 30 11.16 13.21 -14.42
CA ASN A 30 11.73 12.44 -15.54
C ASN A 30 12.73 11.34 -15.09
N ASP A 31 12.54 10.81 -13.88
CA ASP A 31 13.41 9.79 -13.29
C ASP A 31 12.55 8.71 -12.61
N ILE A 32 11.96 7.85 -13.43
CA ILE A 32 11.10 6.78 -12.93
C ILE A 32 11.97 5.61 -12.48
N ASN A 33 12.10 5.45 -11.17
CA ASN A 33 12.63 4.23 -10.58
C ASN A 33 11.55 3.13 -10.58
N TRP A 34 11.58 2.27 -11.61
CA TRP A 34 10.64 1.17 -11.77
C TRP A 34 10.66 0.15 -10.64
N VAL A 35 11.84 -0.11 -10.06
CA VAL A 35 11.98 -1.05 -8.94
C VAL A 35 11.19 -0.55 -7.74
N THR A 36 11.41 0.71 -7.34
CA THR A 36 10.68 1.34 -6.23
C THR A 36 9.19 1.44 -6.54
N THR A 37 8.83 1.86 -7.75
CA THR A 37 7.45 2.08 -8.16
C THR A 37 6.63 0.77 -8.14
N LEU A 38 7.23 -0.36 -8.51
CA LEU A 38 6.55 -1.66 -8.53
C LEU A 38 6.59 -2.40 -7.20
N LEU A 39 7.65 -2.25 -6.39
CA LEU A 39 7.81 -2.98 -5.12
C LEU A 39 7.15 -2.28 -3.92
N VAL A 40 7.19 -0.96 -3.86
CA VAL A 40 6.67 -0.23 -2.69
C VAL A 40 5.15 -0.44 -2.48
N PRO A 41 4.29 -0.40 -3.51
CA PRO A 41 2.85 -0.61 -3.33
C PRO A 41 2.46 -1.98 -2.73
N PRO A 42 2.96 -3.13 -3.23
CA PRO A 42 2.65 -4.43 -2.62
C PRO A 42 3.26 -4.56 -1.22
N LEU A 43 4.46 -4.02 -0.96
CA LEU A 43 5.04 -3.99 0.38
C LEU A 43 4.21 -3.14 1.35
N PHE A 44 3.74 -1.97 0.92
CA PHE A 44 2.83 -1.12 1.70
C PHE A 44 1.52 -1.85 2.02
N PHE A 45 0.96 -2.58 1.06
CA PHE A 45 -0.24 -3.39 1.28
C PHE A 45 0.00 -4.47 2.35
N LEU A 46 1.08 -5.25 2.22
CA LEU A 46 1.45 -6.29 3.19
C LEU A 46 1.68 -5.70 4.58
N PHE A 47 2.39 -4.57 4.66
CA PHE A 47 2.66 -3.87 5.90
C PHE A 47 1.37 -3.33 6.54
N SER A 48 0.45 -2.78 5.75
CA SER A 48 -0.86 -2.33 6.24
C SER A 48 -1.70 -3.48 6.78
N VAL A 49 -1.68 -4.65 6.13
CA VAL A 49 -2.37 -5.85 6.63
C VAL A 49 -1.73 -6.34 7.93
N GLY A 50 -0.41 -6.46 7.97
CA GLY A 50 0.33 -6.89 9.15
C GLY A 50 0.14 -5.94 10.34
N SER A 51 0.17 -4.63 10.11
CA SER A 51 -0.05 -3.60 11.14
C SER A 51 -1.46 -3.68 11.71
N ASP A 52 -2.49 -3.82 10.87
CA ASP A 52 -3.86 -3.96 11.34
C ASP A 52 -4.04 -5.25 12.17
N TYR A 53 -3.37 -6.33 11.77
CA TYR A 53 -3.39 -7.60 12.50
C TYR A 53 -2.71 -7.46 13.86
N ALA A 54 -1.53 -6.85 13.91
CA ALA A 54 -0.81 -6.57 15.14
C ALA A 54 -1.65 -5.69 16.07
N VAL A 55 -2.20 -4.58 15.57
CA VAL A 55 -3.05 -3.68 16.39
C VAL A 55 -4.26 -4.41 16.97
N ARG A 56 -4.94 -5.27 16.18
CA ARG A 56 -6.01 -6.10 16.73
C ARG A 56 -5.52 -7.04 17.83
N ARG A 57 -4.38 -7.71 17.62
CA ARG A 57 -3.81 -8.66 18.58
C ARG A 57 -3.39 -8.02 19.90
N TRP A 58 -2.99 -6.74 19.89
CA TRP A 58 -2.63 -5.97 21.08
C TRP A 58 -3.84 -5.32 21.78
N ALA A 59 -4.98 -5.17 21.08
CA ALA A 59 -6.21 -4.60 21.62
C ALA A 59 -7.16 -5.64 22.25
N GLU A 60 -6.91 -6.93 22.03
CA GLU A 60 -7.51 -8.08 22.72
C GLU A 60 -6.72 -8.42 24.00
#